data_AF-A0A2X1QB83-F1
#
_entry.id   AF-A0A2X1QB83-F1
#
_cell.length_a   1.000
_cell.length_b   1.000
_cell.length_c   1.000
_cell.angle_alpha   90.00
_cell.angle_beta   90.00
_cell.angle_gamma   90.00
#
_symmetry.space_group_name_H-M   'P 1'
#
loop_
_entity.id
_entity.type
_entity.pdbx_description
1 polymer ?
#
loop_
_entity_poly.entity_id
_entity_poly.type
_entity_poly.pdbx_seq_one_letter_code
_entity_poly.pdbx_strand_id
1 'polypeptide(L)'
;MIAQVGAVLGIFLATRDARQRVLAGSAFSAGLFGITEPAIYGLTLPLRRPFIFGCVAGAIGGAITAFSNSYAYSFGLPNIFFPAQMIPPGGIDASVWGGLIGTGVAFVLACVLTFFAGLPAR
;
A
#
# COMPACT_ATOMS: atom_id res chain seq x y z
N MET A 1 3.52 -2.66 3.17
CA MET A 1 3.33 -1.22 3.51
C MET A 1 2.53 -0.48 2.45
N ILE A 2 3.00 -0.37 1.20
CA ILE A 2 2.30 0.35 0.12
C ILE A 2 0.84 -0.09 -0.06
N ALA A 3 0.54 -1.39 0.07
CA ALA A 3 -0.85 -1.89 0.05
C ALA A 3 -1.72 -1.31 1.19
N GLN A 4 -1.17 -1.12 2.39
CA GLN A 4 -1.92 -0.53 3.51
C GLN A 4 -2.17 0.97 3.29
N VAL A 5 -1.20 1.68 2.70
CA VAL A 5 -1.37 3.08 2.28
C VAL A 5 -2.47 3.18 1.20
N GLY A 6 -2.50 2.23 0.26
CA GLY A 6 -3.59 2.10 -0.72
C GLY A 6 -4.95 1.80 -0.09
N ALA A 7 -5.01 0.90 0.89
CA ALA A 7 -6.23 0.63 1.64
C ALA A 7 -6.74 1.87 2.40
N VAL A 8 -5.85 2.64 3.04
CA VAL A 8 -6.22 3.90 3.70
C VAL A 8 -6.75 4.93 2.70
N LEU A 9 -6.16 5.04 1.52
CA LEU A 9 -6.68 5.91 0.46
C LEU A 9 -8.06 5.44 -0.02
N GLY A 10 -8.27 4.13 -0.13
CA GLY A 10 -9.59 3.54 -0.39
C GLY A 10 -10.62 3.91 0.68
N ILE A 11 -10.26 3.86 1.96
CA ILE A 11 -11.11 4.32 3.07
C ILE A 11 -11.38 5.82 2.96
N PHE A 12 -10.37 6.64 2.68
CA PHE A 12 -10.50 8.09 2.55
C PHE A 12 -11.50 8.49 1.45
N LEU A 13 -11.50 7.77 0.34
CA LEU A 13 -12.41 7.99 -0.79
C LEU A 13 -13.81 7.45 -0.52
N ALA A 14 -13.93 6.30 0.15
CA ALA A 14 -15.22 5.66 0.41
C ALA A 14 -15.96 6.26 1.61
N THR A 15 -15.23 6.77 2.61
CA THR A 15 -15.86 7.25 3.86
C THR A 15 -16.64 8.55 3.63
N ARG A 16 -17.83 8.58 4.21
CA ARG A 16 -18.69 9.79 4.27
C ARG A 16 -18.57 10.54 5.59
N ASP A 17 -17.89 9.96 6.58
CA ASP A 17 -17.74 10.57 7.89
C ASP A 17 -16.54 11.55 7.87
N ALA A 18 -16.80 12.80 8.21
CA ALA A 18 -15.78 13.86 8.22
C ALA A 18 -14.61 13.51 9.15
N ARG A 19 -14.88 12.86 10.29
CA ARG A 19 -13.83 12.51 11.26
C ARG A 19 -12.92 11.41 10.73
N GLN A 20 -13.51 10.37 10.12
CA GLN A 20 -12.73 9.28 9.50
C GLN A 20 -11.94 9.79 8.29
N ARG A 21 -12.51 10.71 7.51
CA ARG A 21 -11.83 11.31 6.37
C ARG A 21 -10.59 12.10 6.77
N VAL A 22 -10.69 12.92 7.83
CA VAL A 22 -9.53 13.65 8.37
C VAL A 22 -8.45 12.69 8.87
N LEU A 23 -8.85 11.64 9.60
CA LEU A 23 -7.91 10.63 10.10
C LEU A 23 -7.23 9.87 8.95
N ALA A 24 -7.99 9.51 7.91
CA ALA A 24 -7.46 8.81 6.74
C ALA A 24 -6.52 9.68 5.93
N GLY A 25 -6.78 10.98 5.81
CA GLY A 25 -5.88 11.92 5.15
C GLY A 25 -4.53 12.05 5.88
N SER A 26 -4.55 12.21 7.21
CA SER A 26 -3.31 12.30 8.00
C SER A 26 -2.54 10.98 8.03
N ALA A 27 -3.25 9.86 8.19
CA ALA A 27 -2.64 8.53 8.17
C ALA A 27 -2.08 8.13 6.80
N PHE A 28 -2.72 8.56 5.70
CA PHE A 28 -2.21 8.35 4.35
C PHE A 28 -0.88 9.09 4.15
N SER A 29 -0.83 10.37 4.52
CA SER A 29 0.40 11.16 4.43
C SER A 29 1.51 10.56 5.29
N ALA A 30 1.22 10.19 6.55
CA ALA A 30 2.17 9.51 7.44
C ALA A 30 2.66 8.18 6.84
N GLY A 31 1.75 7.40 6.28
CA GLY A 31 2.04 6.14 5.59
C GLY A 31 2.91 6.33 4.34
N LEU A 32 2.82 7.46 3.65
CA LEU A 32 3.69 7.75 2.51
C LEU A 32 5.17 7.91 2.93
N PHE A 33 5.40 8.43 4.13
CA PHE A 33 6.72 8.70 4.70
C PHE A 33 7.34 7.55 5.50
N GLY A 34 6.67 6.39 5.62
CA GLY A 34 7.19 5.27 6.43
C GLY A 34 6.42 4.97 7.70
N ILE A 35 5.49 5.84 8.11
CA ILE A 35 4.83 5.76 9.42
C ILE A 35 3.49 5.04 9.26
N THR A 36 3.44 3.77 9.61
CA THR A 36 2.25 2.92 9.42
C THR A 36 1.36 2.80 10.66
N GLU A 37 1.81 3.20 11.85
CA GLU A 37 0.98 3.10 13.06
C GLU A 37 -0.40 3.78 12.95
N PRO A 38 -0.54 5.04 12.50
CA PRO A 38 -1.85 5.69 12.43
C PRO A 38 -2.77 5.06 11.36
N ALA A 39 -2.17 4.52 10.28
CA ALA A 39 -2.89 3.85 9.20
C ALA A 39 -3.45 2.48 9.64
N ILE A 40 -2.62 1.70 10.34
CA ILE A 40 -3.01 0.37 10.80
C ILE A 40 -3.97 0.49 11.98
N TYR A 41 -3.52 1.07 13.08
CA TYR A 41 -4.29 1.09 14.31
C TYR A 41 -5.45 2.09 14.29
N GLY A 42 -5.33 3.18 13.53
CA GLY A 42 -6.37 4.21 13.46
C GLY A 42 -7.52 3.89 12.50
N LEU A 43 -7.26 3.12 11.44
CA LEU A 43 -8.22 2.95 10.32
C LEU A 43 -8.41 1.52 9.87
N THR A 44 -7.35 0.85 9.40
CA THR A 44 -7.53 -0.45 8.73
C THR A 44 -7.84 -1.59 9.72
N LEU A 45 -7.22 -1.60 10.90
CA LEU A 45 -7.41 -2.60 11.95
C LEU A 45 -8.82 -2.54 12.58
N PRO A 46 -9.37 -1.35 12.94
CA PRO A 46 -10.74 -1.24 13.43
C PRO A 46 -11.79 -1.74 12.42
N LEU A 47 -11.61 -1.45 11.13
CA LEU A 47 -12.54 -1.87 10.09
C LEU A 47 -12.39 -3.35 9.69
N ARG A 48 -11.27 -4.01 10.05
CA ARG A 48 -10.87 -5.41 9.76
C ARG A 48 -10.80 -5.79 8.28
N ARG A 49 -11.84 -5.51 7.48
CA ARG A 49 -11.90 -5.79 6.04
C ARG A 49 -10.80 -5.06 5.25
N PRO A 50 -10.56 -3.75 5.45
CA PRO A 50 -9.48 -3.03 4.75
C PRO A 50 -8.10 -3.60 5.07
N PHE A 51 -7.89 -4.04 6.31
CA PHE A 51 -6.63 -4.65 6.73
C PHE A 51 -6.38 -5.96 5.97
N ILE A 52 -7.39 -6.83 5.89
CA ILE A 52 -7.31 -8.10 5.14
C ILE A 52 -7.07 -7.82 3.65
N PHE A 53 -7.78 -6.87 3.05
CA PHE A 53 -7.58 -6.50 1.64
C PHE A 53 -6.17 -5.95 1.39
N GLY A 54 -5.64 -5.13 2.30
CA GLY A 54 -4.25 -4.67 2.24
C GLY A 54 -3.24 -5.81 2.29
N CYS A 55 -3.48 -6.82 3.13
CA CYS A 55 -2.61 -8.00 3.22
C CYS A 55 -2.69 -8.86 1.94
N VAL A 56 -3.89 -9.13 1.43
CA VAL A 56 -4.08 -9.91 0.19
C VAL A 56 -3.47 -9.19 -1.02
N ALA A 57 -3.72 -7.89 -1.15
CA ALA A 57 -3.14 -7.08 -2.21
C ALA A 57 -1.61 -7.00 -2.10
N GLY A 58 -1.08 -6.89 -0.88
CA GLY A 58 0.35 -6.95 -0.62
C GLY A 58 0.97 -8.28 -1.03
N ALA A 59 0.31 -9.40 -0.73
CA ALA A 59 0.77 -10.73 -1.15
C ALA A 59 0.78 -10.87 -2.68
N ILE A 60 -0.24 -10.37 -3.37
CA ILE A 60 -0.32 -10.39 -4.84
C ILE A 60 0.78 -9.52 -5.47
N GLY A 61 0.96 -8.27 -5.01
CA GLY A 61 2.03 -7.42 -5.54
C GLY A 61 3.43 -7.93 -5.22
N GLY A 62 3.61 -8.52 -4.04
CA GLY A 62 4.84 -9.22 -3.67
C GLY A 62 5.12 -10.43 -4.57
N ALA A 63 4.09 -11.22 -4.91
CA ALA A 63 4.23 -12.33 -5.85
C ALA A 63 4.62 -11.85 -7.25
N ILE A 64 3.98 -10.80 -7.77
CA ILE A 64 4.33 -10.18 -9.07
C ILE A 64 5.80 -9.71 -9.08
N THR A 65 6.22 -9.10 -7.97
CA THR A 65 7.59 -8.60 -7.79
C THR A 65 8.60 -9.77 -7.75
N ALA A 66 8.27 -10.85 -7.03
CA ALA A 66 9.10 -12.05 -6.95
C ALA A 66 9.20 -12.78 -8.30
N PHE A 67 8.10 -12.89 -9.05
CA PHE A 67 8.09 -13.47 -10.41
C PHE A 67 8.95 -12.66 -11.39
N SER A 68 9.09 -11.36 -11.16
CA SER A 68 9.87 -10.46 -12.02
C SER A 68 11.38 -10.47 -11.71
N ASN A 69 11.85 -11.37 -10.82
CA ASN A 69 13.25 -11.40 -10.33
C ASN A 69 13.73 -10.04 -9.79
N SER A 70 12.82 -9.28 -9.19
CA SER A 70 13.15 -7.99 -8.60
C SER A 70 13.72 -8.19 -7.20
N TYR A 71 14.99 -7.85 -7.01
CA TYR A 71 15.66 -7.93 -5.71
C TYR A 71 15.81 -6.55 -5.09
N ALA A 72 15.70 -6.47 -3.77
CA ALA A 72 16.04 -5.27 -3.02
C ALA A 72 17.56 -5.24 -2.84
N TYR A 73 18.24 -4.33 -3.54
CA TYR A 73 19.70 -4.16 -3.46
C TYR A 73 20.11 -3.22 -2.30
N SER A 74 19.16 -2.50 -1.72
CA SER A 74 19.38 -1.63 -0.57
C SER A 74 18.33 -1.88 0.53
N PHE A 75 18.78 -1.88 1.79
CA PHE A 75 17.93 -2.03 2.95
C PHE A 75 17.66 -0.65 3.56
N GLY A 76 16.46 -0.13 3.34
CA GLY A 76 16.04 1.16 3.87
C GLY A 76 14.60 1.10 4.36
N LEU A 77 14.20 2.16 5.05
CA LEU A 77 12.81 2.31 5.51
C LEU A 77 11.86 2.14 4.31
N PRO A 78 10.87 1.25 4.41
CA PRO A 78 9.86 1.14 3.37
C PRO A 78 9.13 2.49 3.32
N ASN A 79 9.16 3.13 2.16
CA ASN A 79 8.58 4.44 1.89
C ASN A 79 8.15 4.49 0.41
N ILE A 80 7.57 5.61 -0.03
CA ILE A 80 7.19 5.78 -1.44
C ILE A 80 8.38 5.61 -2.42
N PHE A 81 9.60 5.79 -1.94
CA PHE A 81 10.85 5.63 -2.69
C PHE A 81 11.43 4.21 -2.64
N PHE A 82 10.74 3.25 -2.01
CA PHE A 82 11.19 1.85 -1.95
C PHE A 82 11.49 1.22 -3.33
N PRO A 83 10.74 1.51 -4.42
CA PRO A 83 11.10 1.03 -5.76
C PRO A 83 12.47 1.53 -6.24
N ALA A 84 12.94 2.70 -5.77
CA ALA A 84 14.26 3.21 -6.10
C ALA A 84 15.40 2.40 -5.43
N GLN A 85 15.09 1.70 -4.33
CA GLN A 85 16.03 0.80 -3.65
C GLN A 85 16.18 -0.56 -4.36
N MET A 86 15.36 -0.81 -5.39
CA MET A 86 15.39 -2.01 -6.22
C MET A 86 16.23 -1.83 -7.49
N ILE A 87 16.83 -0.64 -7.69
CA ILE A 87 17.67 -0.32 -8.86
C ILE A 87 19.05 -0.98 -8.68
N PRO A 88 19.43 -1.95 -9.54
CA PRO A 88 20.77 -2.51 -9.51
C PRO A 88 21.82 -1.49 -9.97
N PRO A 89 23.11 -1.67 -9.59
CA PRO A 89 24.20 -0.79 -9.98
C PRO A 89 24.48 -0.76 -11.51
N GLY A 90 23.86 -1.67 -12.29
CA GLY A 90 23.95 -1.74 -13.74
C GLY A 90 22.92 -0.90 -14.52
N GLY A 91 21.90 -0.34 -13.87
CA GLY A 91 20.86 0.47 -14.52
C GLY A 91 19.42 0.06 -14.19
N ILE A 92 18.44 0.67 -14.87
CA ILE A 92 17.01 0.33 -14.73
C ILE A 92 16.70 -0.85 -15.66
N ASP A 93 16.73 -2.06 -15.10
CA ASP A 93 16.37 -3.29 -15.81
C ASP A 93 14.88 -3.61 -15.75
N ALA A 94 14.44 -4.59 -16.56
CA ALA A 94 13.07 -5.12 -16.55
C ALA A 94 12.60 -5.56 -15.15
N SER A 95 13.53 -6.00 -14.30
CA SER A 95 13.28 -6.36 -12.91
C SER A 95 12.83 -5.16 -12.07
N VAL A 96 13.36 -3.96 -12.31
CA VAL A 96 12.92 -2.74 -11.60
C VAL A 96 11.49 -2.39 -12.00
N TRP A 97 11.18 -2.47 -13.29
CA TRP A 97 9.83 -2.26 -13.81
C TRP A 97 8.83 -3.27 -13.25
N GLY A 98 9.20 -4.55 -13.17
CA GLY A 98 8.35 -5.58 -12.56
C GLY A 98 8.07 -5.32 -11.07
N GLY A 99 9.04 -4.83 -10.32
CA GLY A 99 8.86 -4.45 -8.91
C GLY A 99 8.00 -3.20 -8.74
N LEU A 100 8.16 -2.19 -9.60
CA LEU A 100 7.32 -1.00 -9.62
C LEU A 100 5.87 -1.32 -10.00
N ILE A 101 5.68 -2.19 -10.99
CA ILE A 101 4.35 -2.68 -11.39
C ILE A 101 3.75 -3.50 -10.25
N GLY A 102 4.50 -4.40 -9.61
CA GLY A 102 4.03 -5.19 -8.47
C GLY A 102 3.58 -4.35 -7.28
N THR A 103 4.38 -3.34 -6.91
CA THR A 103 4.01 -2.38 -5.84
C THR A 103 2.83 -1.50 -6.24
N GLY A 104 2.77 -1.03 -7.49
CA GLY A 104 1.62 -0.30 -8.04
C GLY A 104 0.34 -1.13 -8.02
N VAL A 105 0.41 -2.39 -8.46
CA VAL A 105 -0.72 -3.33 -8.42
C VAL A 105 -1.17 -3.57 -6.98
N ALA A 106 -0.27 -3.80 -6.04
CA ALA A 106 -0.63 -3.93 -4.62
C ALA A 106 -1.34 -2.69 -4.08
N PHE A 107 -0.87 -1.49 -4.43
CA PHE A 107 -1.50 -0.23 -4.04
C PHE A 107 -2.92 -0.10 -4.60
N VAL A 108 -3.05 -0.24 -5.92
CA VAL A 108 -4.31 -0.06 -6.63
C VAL A 108 -5.32 -1.13 -6.22
N LEU A 109 -4.90 -2.39 -6.14
CA LEU A 109 -5.77 -3.50 -5.74
C LEU A 109 -6.28 -3.30 -4.31
N ALA A 110 -5.41 -2.93 -3.36
CA ALA A 110 -5.83 -2.63 -1.99
C ALA A 110 -6.82 -1.45 -1.95
N CYS A 111 -6.53 -0.38 -2.70
CA CYS A 111 -7.40 0.80 -2.78
C CYS A 111 -8.78 0.45 -3.34
N VAL A 112 -8.84 -0.25 -4.48
CA VAL A 112 -10.10 -0.61 -5.16
C VAL A 112 -10.91 -1.56 -4.30
N LEU A 113 -10.30 -2.64 -3.77
CA LEU A 113 -10.98 -3.58 -2.88
C LEU A 113 -11.54 -2.89 -1.64
N THR A 114 -10.75 -1.98 -1.06
CA THR A 114 -11.17 -1.24 0.13
C THR A 114 -12.25 -0.21 -0.18
N PHE A 115 -12.18 0.44 -1.33
CA PHE A 115 -13.18 1.42 -1.76
C PHE A 115 -14.55 0.78 -1.97
N PHE A 116 -14.61 -0.38 -2.63
CA PHE A 116 -15.87 -1.07 -2.92
C PHE A 116 -16.39 -1.94 -1.77
N ALA A 117 -15.52 -2.63 -1.03
CA ALA A 117 -15.91 -3.65 -0.06
C ALA A 117 -15.36 -3.42 1.37
N GLY A 118 -14.51 -2.42 1.56
CA GLY A 118 -13.79 -2.19 2.82
C GLY A 118 -14.65 -1.55 3.91
N LEU A 119 -15.65 -0.74 3.54
CA LEU A 119 -16.55 -0.15 4.53
C LEU A 119 -17.66 -1.14 4.91
N PRO A 120 -17.94 -1.35 6.20
CA PRO A 120 -19.12 -2.09 6.62
C PRO A 120 -20.37 -1.37 6.09
N ALA A 121 -21.26 -2.13 5.45
CA ALA A 121 -22.60 -1.66 5.12
C ALA A 121 -23.26 -1.23 6.43
N ARG A 122 -23.76 0.01 6.46
CA ARG A 122 -24.45 0.59 7.62
C ARG A 122 -25.58 -0.30 8.10
#